data_AF-A0A168HJ69-F1
#
_entry.id   AF-A0A168HJ69-F1
#
_cell.length_a   1.000
_cell.length_b   1.000
_cell.length_c   1.000
_cell.angle_alpha   90.00
_cell.angle_beta   90.00
_cell.angle_gamma   90.00
#
_symmetry.space_group_name_H-M   'P 1'
#
loop_
_entity.id
_entity.type
_entity.pdbx_description
1 polymer ?
#
loop_
_entity_poly.entity_id
_entity_poly.type
_entity_poly.pdbx_seq_one_letter_code
_entity_poly.pdbx_strand_id
1 'polypeptide(L)'
;MSLIDAYPDAQVILVERDIERWHKSVRLLFEPWTHWSNRVLMRILGRLAGTKTGIATYKFSMGWTESTKPKDIMANARAAYVKHYEGIRAAVPPEQLLEYRLADGWEPLAAFLGKPPPAPDVKFPRINDAADFKQHRWFYEKYFLKRALNKICRGFWRRSLDGVCEQVKHGIPCSRVADHAAWENGSHVVSA
;
A
#
# COMPACT_ATOMS: atom_id res chain seq x y z
N MET A 1 -3.08 -5.50 -23.26
CA MET A 1 -1.74 -5.15 -23.73
C MET A 1 -0.82 -5.12 -22.52
N SER A 2 0.26 -5.88 -22.55
CA SER A 2 1.24 -5.93 -21.45
C SER A 2 2.21 -4.73 -21.55
N LEU A 3 3.04 -4.51 -20.51
CA LEU A 3 4.11 -3.51 -20.58
C LEU A 3 5.23 -3.91 -21.55
N ILE A 4 5.47 -5.22 -21.71
CA ILE A 4 6.45 -5.76 -22.66
C ILE A 4 6.01 -5.40 -24.09
N ASP A 5 4.73 -5.58 -24.40
CA ASP A 5 4.18 -5.23 -25.73
C ASP A 5 4.20 -3.72 -26.00
N ALA A 6 3.98 -2.91 -24.95
CA ALA A 6 3.91 -1.46 -25.06
C ALA A 6 5.29 -0.80 -25.23
N TYR A 7 6.34 -1.45 -24.72
CA TYR A 7 7.71 -0.95 -24.74
C TYR A 7 8.67 -2.06 -25.20
N PRO A 8 8.67 -2.42 -26.49
CA PRO A 8 9.39 -3.58 -27.00
C PRO A 8 10.91 -3.47 -26.89
N ASP A 9 11.45 -2.25 -26.78
CA ASP A 9 12.89 -2.00 -26.62
C ASP A 9 13.33 -1.88 -25.15
N ALA A 10 12.40 -2.03 -24.20
CA ALA A 10 12.71 -1.87 -22.79
C ALA A 10 13.47 -3.09 -22.23
N GLN A 11 14.56 -2.81 -21.52
CA GLN A 11 15.26 -3.82 -20.74
C GLN A 11 14.45 -4.22 -19.50
N VAL A 12 14.44 -5.51 -19.19
CA VAL A 12 13.70 -6.10 -18.07
C VAL A 12 14.67 -6.65 -17.04
N ILE A 13 14.50 -6.24 -15.78
CA ILE A 13 15.27 -6.76 -14.65
C ILE A 13 14.36 -7.68 -13.84
N LEU A 14 14.67 -8.97 -13.83
CA LEU A 14 13.92 -9.99 -13.10
C LEU A 14 14.63 -10.31 -11.79
N VAL A 15 14.14 -9.72 -10.70
CA VAL A 15 14.74 -9.87 -9.37
C VAL A 15 14.24 -11.13 -8.69
N GLU A 16 15.06 -12.17 -8.63
CA GLU A 16 14.69 -13.45 -8.01
C GLU A 16 15.36 -13.69 -6.66
N ARG A 17 14.66 -14.37 -5.75
CA ARG A 17 15.19 -14.84 -4.47
C ARG A 17 14.73 -16.27 -4.20
N ASP A 18 15.29 -16.88 -3.15
CA ASP A 18 14.82 -18.19 -2.69
C ASP A 18 13.32 -18.18 -2.40
N ILE A 19 12.61 -19.14 -3.00
CA ILE A 19 11.14 -19.22 -2.98
C ILE A 19 10.61 -19.44 -1.56
N GLU A 20 11.30 -20.20 -0.71
CA GLU A 20 10.85 -20.44 0.66
C GLU A 20 11.02 -19.21 1.54
N ARG A 21 12.14 -18.49 1.40
CA ARG A 21 12.32 -17.17 2.00
C ARG A 21 11.23 -16.23 1.52
N TRP A 22 10.94 -16.18 0.21
CA TRP A 22 9.87 -15.35 -0.34
C TRP A 22 8.50 -15.72 0.25
N HIS A 23 8.16 -17.01 0.28
CA HIS A 23 6.89 -17.51 0.80
C HIS A 23 6.68 -17.13 2.27
N LYS A 24 7.73 -17.27 3.10
CA LYS A 24 7.69 -16.82 4.51
C LYS A 24 7.43 -15.32 4.64
N SER A 25 7.98 -14.51 3.75
CA SER A 25 7.82 -13.06 3.76
C SER A 25 6.44 -12.62 3.26
N VAL A 26 5.96 -13.21 2.16
CA VAL A 26 4.67 -12.84 1.56
C VAL A 26 3.49 -13.26 2.43
N ARG A 27 3.68 -14.27 3.31
CA ARG A 27 2.69 -14.69 4.32
C ARG A 27 2.13 -13.51 5.13
N LEU A 28 2.99 -12.56 5.52
CA LEU A 28 2.56 -11.36 6.26
C LEU A 28 1.56 -10.50 5.47
N LEU A 29 1.65 -10.50 4.14
CA LEU A 29 0.77 -9.76 3.24
C LEU A 29 -0.50 -10.53 2.91
N PHE A 30 -0.38 -11.84 2.66
CA PHE A 30 -1.43 -12.65 2.05
C PHE A 30 -2.32 -13.36 3.08
N GLU A 31 -1.74 -13.92 4.14
CA GLU A 31 -2.47 -14.70 5.14
C GLU A 31 -3.58 -13.91 5.85
N PRO A 32 -3.43 -12.61 6.19
CA PRO A 32 -4.51 -11.85 6.82
C PRO A 32 -5.80 -11.83 5.98
N TRP A 33 -5.71 -11.95 4.66
CA TRP A 33 -6.88 -11.92 3.77
C TRP A 33 -7.65 -13.23 3.71
N THR A 34 -7.09 -14.32 4.21
CA THR A 34 -7.78 -15.62 4.30
C THR A 34 -8.94 -15.57 5.30
N HIS A 35 -8.79 -14.75 6.36
CA HIS A 35 -9.81 -14.53 7.38
C HIS A 35 -10.88 -13.53 6.94
N TRP A 36 -12.15 -13.91 7.09
CA TRP A 36 -13.28 -13.08 6.63
C TRP A 36 -13.45 -11.78 7.41
N SER A 37 -13.15 -11.80 8.71
CA SER A 37 -13.24 -10.64 9.59
C SER A 37 -12.31 -9.51 9.13
N ASN A 38 -11.09 -9.83 8.72
CA ASN A 38 -10.14 -8.85 8.17
C ASN A 38 -10.66 -8.21 6.87
N ARG A 39 -11.32 -8.98 6.00
CA ARG A 39 -11.91 -8.44 4.77
C ARG A 39 -13.04 -7.45 5.07
N VAL A 40 -13.90 -7.77 6.05
CA VAL A 40 -14.98 -6.89 6.49
C VAL A 40 -14.42 -5.64 7.17
N LEU A 41 -13.48 -5.81 8.11
CA LEU A 41 -12.82 -4.72 8.83
C LEU A 41 -12.18 -3.73 7.86
N MET A 42 -11.40 -4.21 6.89
CA MET A 42 -10.69 -3.36 5.93
C MET A 42 -11.63 -2.68 4.94
N ARG A 43 -12.80 -3.27 4.64
CA ARG A 43 -13.84 -2.61 3.86
C ARG A 43 -14.44 -1.41 4.60
N ILE A 44 -14.75 -1.58 5.87
CA ILE A 44 -15.34 -0.53 6.72
C ILE A 44 -14.29 0.55 7.04
N LEU A 45 -13.17 0.13 7.61
CA LEU A 45 -12.09 1.03 8.02
C LEU A 45 -11.51 1.76 6.81
N GLY A 46 -11.30 1.08 5.69
CA GLY A 46 -10.83 1.70 4.45
C GLY A 46 -11.79 2.78 3.95
N ARG A 47 -13.12 2.51 3.93
CA ARG A 47 -14.12 3.51 3.54
C ARG A 47 -14.10 4.72 4.48
N LEU A 48 -14.08 4.50 5.79
CA LEU A 48 -14.02 5.58 6.77
C LEU A 48 -12.72 6.36 6.62
N ALA A 49 -11.57 5.71 6.62
CA ALA A 49 -10.27 6.34 6.43
C ALA A 49 -10.06 6.89 4.99
N GLY A 50 -10.97 6.65 4.04
CA GLY A 50 -10.83 7.11 2.66
C GLY A 50 -9.64 6.50 1.92
N THR A 51 -9.38 5.21 2.15
CA THR A 51 -8.36 4.42 1.45
C THR A 51 -8.98 3.15 0.87
N LYS A 52 -8.49 2.72 -0.29
CA LYS A 52 -8.86 1.45 -0.93
C LYS A 52 -7.75 0.41 -0.84
N THR A 53 -6.61 0.73 -0.20
CA THR A 53 -5.40 -0.11 -0.20
C THR A 53 -5.68 -1.53 0.27
N GLY A 54 -6.37 -1.73 1.39
CA GLY A 54 -6.65 -3.08 1.89
C GLY A 54 -7.46 -3.94 0.90
N ILE A 55 -8.53 -3.40 0.31
CA ILE A 55 -9.32 -4.13 -0.68
C ILE A 55 -8.54 -4.35 -1.98
N ALA A 56 -7.71 -3.39 -2.39
CA ALA A 56 -6.83 -3.53 -3.54
C ALA A 56 -5.80 -4.65 -3.32
N THR A 57 -5.14 -4.69 -2.15
CA THR A 57 -4.20 -5.77 -1.79
C THR A 57 -4.90 -7.13 -1.78
N TYR A 58 -6.09 -7.23 -1.19
CA TYR A 58 -6.86 -8.48 -1.22
C TYR A 58 -7.16 -8.95 -2.64
N LYS A 59 -7.67 -8.07 -3.50
CA LYS A 59 -8.00 -8.41 -4.90
C LYS A 59 -6.74 -8.78 -5.68
N PHE A 60 -5.65 -8.05 -5.46
CA PHE A 60 -4.34 -8.38 -6.03
C PHE A 60 -3.90 -9.77 -5.60
N SER A 61 -3.93 -10.10 -4.31
CA SER A 61 -3.56 -11.44 -3.83
C SER A 61 -4.41 -12.54 -4.44
N MET A 62 -5.73 -12.34 -4.56
CA MET A 62 -6.62 -13.30 -5.21
C MET A 62 -6.27 -13.50 -6.70
N GLY A 63 -6.10 -12.40 -7.45
CA GLY A 63 -5.82 -12.45 -8.88
C GLY A 63 -4.43 -12.98 -9.19
N TRP A 64 -3.39 -12.49 -8.50
CA TRP A 64 -2.01 -12.90 -8.71
C TRP A 64 -1.78 -14.38 -8.36
N THR A 65 -2.49 -14.90 -7.36
CA THR A 65 -2.44 -16.33 -7.00
C THR A 65 -3.47 -17.20 -7.73
N GLU A 66 -4.23 -16.61 -8.66
CA GLU A 66 -5.31 -17.29 -9.40
C GLU A 66 -6.30 -18.04 -8.48
N SER A 67 -6.50 -17.50 -7.28
CA SER A 67 -7.32 -18.12 -6.25
C SER A 67 -8.80 -17.82 -6.50
N THR A 68 -9.64 -18.86 -6.44
CA THR A 68 -11.10 -18.70 -6.50
C THR A 68 -11.70 -18.45 -5.13
N LYS A 69 -11.06 -18.95 -4.05
CA LYS A 69 -11.48 -18.73 -2.66
C LYS A 69 -10.35 -18.10 -1.84
N PRO A 70 -10.67 -17.25 -0.84
CA PRO A 70 -9.65 -16.58 -0.02
C PRO A 70 -8.70 -17.53 0.71
N LYS A 71 -9.17 -18.72 1.08
CA LYS A 71 -8.37 -19.72 1.78
C LYS A 71 -7.25 -20.31 0.90
N ASP A 72 -7.38 -20.22 -0.42
CA ASP A 72 -6.46 -20.82 -1.38
C ASP A 72 -5.27 -19.89 -1.69
N ILE A 73 -5.32 -18.60 -1.30
CA ILE A 73 -4.29 -17.60 -1.60
C ILE A 73 -2.88 -18.09 -1.19
N MET A 74 -2.74 -18.58 0.04
CA MET A 74 -1.43 -19.06 0.51
C MET A 74 -1.05 -20.42 -0.09
N ALA A 75 -2.03 -21.29 -0.35
CA ALA A 75 -1.78 -22.60 -0.96
C ALA A 75 -1.24 -22.43 -2.40
N ASN A 76 -1.76 -21.45 -3.13
CA ASN A 76 -1.41 -21.20 -4.52
C ASN A 76 -0.17 -20.30 -4.69
N ALA A 77 0.29 -19.64 -3.62
CA ALA A 77 1.34 -18.62 -3.70
C ALA A 77 2.64 -19.12 -4.37
N ARG A 78 3.09 -20.35 -4.06
CA ARG A 78 4.30 -20.91 -4.68
C ARG A 78 4.12 -21.20 -6.17
N ALA A 79 3.00 -21.78 -6.56
CA ALA A 79 2.71 -22.05 -7.96
C ALA A 79 2.63 -20.75 -8.77
N ALA A 80 1.97 -19.74 -8.22
CA ALA A 80 1.90 -18.40 -8.81
C ALA A 80 3.28 -17.72 -8.94
N TYR A 81 4.15 -17.91 -7.95
CA TYR A 81 5.54 -17.45 -8.01
C TYR A 81 6.25 -18.09 -9.21
N VAL A 82 6.30 -19.42 -9.28
CA VAL A 82 6.99 -20.14 -10.37
C VAL A 82 6.44 -19.71 -11.73
N LYS A 83 5.11 -19.71 -11.87
CA LYS A 83 4.41 -19.28 -13.10
C LYS A 83 4.78 -17.85 -13.51
N HIS A 84 4.92 -16.93 -12.55
CA HIS A 84 5.31 -15.56 -12.85
C HIS A 84 6.71 -15.48 -13.46
N TYR A 85 7.72 -16.12 -12.85
CA TYR A 85 9.09 -16.08 -13.35
C TYR A 85 9.23 -16.81 -14.69
N GLU A 86 8.61 -17.98 -14.84
CA GLU A 86 8.58 -18.71 -16.11
C GLU A 86 7.89 -17.89 -17.21
N GLY A 87 6.78 -17.22 -16.88
CA GLY A 87 6.07 -16.35 -17.82
C GLY A 87 6.91 -15.16 -18.29
N ILE A 88 7.68 -14.53 -17.41
CA ILE A 88 8.60 -13.45 -17.81
C ILE A 88 9.73 -13.98 -18.68
N ARG A 89 10.38 -15.10 -18.31
CA ARG A 89 11.44 -15.72 -19.13
C ARG A 89 10.96 -16.14 -20.52
N ALA A 90 9.70 -16.56 -20.64
CA ALA A 90 9.11 -16.92 -21.92
C ALA A 90 8.72 -15.69 -22.78
N ALA A 91 8.39 -14.58 -22.13
CA ALA A 91 7.89 -13.38 -22.81
C ALA A 91 8.99 -12.38 -23.21
N VAL A 92 10.15 -12.42 -22.57
CA VAL A 92 11.24 -11.45 -22.78
C VAL A 92 12.43 -12.11 -23.49
N PRO A 93 12.95 -11.51 -24.58
CA PRO A 93 14.16 -11.99 -25.22
C PRO A 93 15.35 -12.05 -24.23
N PRO A 94 16.20 -13.09 -24.26
CA PRO A 94 17.30 -13.25 -23.32
C PRO A 94 18.25 -12.04 -23.25
N GLU A 95 18.49 -11.36 -24.37
CA GLU A 95 19.33 -10.17 -24.48
C GLU A 95 18.75 -8.92 -23.80
N GLN A 96 17.42 -8.90 -23.58
CA GLN A 96 16.70 -7.84 -22.86
C GLN A 96 16.41 -8.21 -21.41
N LEU A 97 16.86 -9.38 -20.93
CA LEU A 97 16.53 -9.90 -19.60
C LEU A 97 17.77 -10.02 -18.72
N LEU A 98 17.76 -9.31 -17.59
CA LEU A 98 18.72 -9.52 -16.50
C LEU A 98 18.07 -10.34 -15.39
N GLU A 99 18.55 -11.57 -15.19
CA GLU A 99 18.29 -12.32 -13.95
C GLU A 99 19.16 -11.76 -12.82
N TYR A 100 18.53 -11.20 -11.80
CA TYR A 100 19.22 -10.38 -10.82
C TYR A 100 18.94 -10.82 -9.39
N ARG A 101 19.98 -10.91 -8.56
CA ARG A 101 19.84 -11.06 -7.11
C ARG A 101 20.29 -9.78 -6.44
N LEU A 102 19.52 -9.29 -5.47
CA LEU A 102 19.89 -8.09 -4.69
C LEU A 102 21.25 -8.22 -3.97
N ALA A 103 21.77 -9.44 -3.79
CA ALA A 103 23.09 -9.68 -3.22
C ALA A 103 24.23 -9.35 -4.19
N ASP A 104 23.96 -9.26 -5.49
CA ASP A 104 24.97 -9.04 -6.52
C ASP A 104 25.37 -7.56 -6.62
N GLY A 105 24.61 -6.66 -5.99
CA GLY A 105 24.98 -5.25 -5.87
C GLY A 105 24.92 -4.48 -7.20
N TRP A 106 25.66 -3.38 -7.29
CA TRP A 106 25.55 -2.43 -8.40
C TRP A 106 26.10 -2.93 -9.73
N GLU A 107 27.15 -3.77 -9.70
CA GLU A 107 27.95 -4.08 -10.88
C GLU A 107 27.15 -4.71 -12.03
N PRO A 108 26.44 -5.85 -11.86
CA PRO A 108 25.72 -6.45 -12.97
C PRO A 108 24.54 -5.58 -13.44
N LEU A 109 23.92 -4.83 -12.53
CA LEU A 109 22.84 -3.91 -12.87
C LEU A 109 23.34 -2.74 -13.73
N ALA A 110 24.45 -2.11 -13.34
CA ALA A 110 25.03 -0.99 -14.06
C ALA A 110 25.53 -1.44 -15.45
N ALA A 111 26.22 -2.58 -15.52
CA ALA A 111 26.69 -3.16 -16.77
C ALA A 111 25.54 -3.46 -17.73
N PHE A 112 24.47 -4.10 -17.26
CA PHE A 112 23.29 -4.41 -18.07
C PHE A 112 22.61 -3.14 -18.62
N LEU A 113 22.51 -2.08 -17.80
CA LEU A 113 21.91 -0.81 -18.22
C LEU A 113 22.85 0.06 -19.08
N GLY A 114 24.08 -0.39 -19.36
CA GLY A 114 25.08 0.40 -20.07
C GLY A 114 25.46 1.69 -19.34
N LYS A 115 25.45 1.67 -17.99
CA LYS A 115 25.77 2.81 -17.14
C LYS A 115 27.03 2.55 -16.31
N PRO A 116 27.79 3.59 -15.94
CA PRO A 116 28.83 3.42 -14.94
C PRO A 116 28.20 3.04 -13.59
N PRO A 117 28.84 2.16 -12.80
CA PRO A 117 28.38 1.91 -11.44
C PRO A 117 28.47 3.21 -10.60
N PRO A 118 27.67 3.34 -9.53
CA PRO A 118 27.79 4.47 -8.60
C PRO A 118 29.20 4.59 -7.99
N ALA A 119 29.47 5.74 -7.37
CA ALA A 119 30.73 5.96 -6.66
C ALA A 119 30.97 4.85 -5.59
N PRO A 120 32.24 4.47 -5.33
CA PRO A 120 32.56 3.32 -4.46
C PRO A 120 32.00 3.38 -3.03
N ASP A 121 31.71 4.58 -2.53
CA ASP A 121 31.14 4.83 -1.21
C ASP A 121 29.61 4.63 -1.16
N VAL A 122 28.94 4.56 -2.31
CA VAL A 122 27.50 4.38 -2.43
C VAL A 122 27.13 2.91 -2.28
N LYS A 123 26.75 2.52 -1.05
CA LYS A 123 26.30 1.16 -0.75
C LYS A 123 25.01 0.80 -1.48
N PHE A 124 24.92 -0.44 -1.95
CA PHE A 124 23.68 -0.96 -2.50
C PHE A 124 22.56 -0.94 -1.43
N PRO A 125 21.36 -0.44 -1.74
CA PRO A 125 20.32 -0.23 -0.74
C PRO A 125 19.84 -1.56 -0.15
N ARG A 126 19.88 -1.66 1.18
CA ARG A 126 19.25 -2.74 1.96
C ARG A 126 18.17 -2.15 2.85
N ILE A 127 17.01 -1.94 2.25
CA ILE A 127 15.82 -1.37 2.89
C ILE A 127 14.67 -2.37 2.83
N ASN A 128 13.60 -2.13 3.59
CA ASN A 128 12.37 -2.92 3.56
C ASN A 128 12.58 -4.35 4.04
N ASP A 129 13.26 -4.49 5.18
CA ASP A 129 13.34 -5.77 5.87
C ASP A 129 12.04 -6.08 6.64
N ALA A 130 12.00 -7.25 7.29
CA ALA A 130 10.80 -7.67 8.01
C ALA A 130 10.50 -6.82 9.26
N ALA A 131 11.50 -6.20 9.88
CA ALA A 131 11.32 -5.32 11.03
C ALA A 131 10.76 -3.98 10.58
N ASP A 132 11.35 -3.38 9.53
CA ASP A 132 10.85 -2.17 8.87
C ASP A 132 9.39 -2.34 8.45
N PHE A 133 9.08 -3.49 7.84
CA PHE A 133 7.72 -3.78 7.39
C PHE A 133 6.71 -3.81 8.54
N LYS A 134 7.07 -4.44 9.68
CA LYS A 134 6.20 -4.48 10.86
C LYS A 134 6.00 -3.10 11.46
N GLN A 135 7.06 -2.30 11.53
CA GLN A 135 6.99 -0.93 12.03
C GLN A 135 6.12 -0.05 11.14
N HIS A 136 6.31 -0.10 9.81
CA HIS A 136 5.49 0.63 8.86
C HIS A 136 4.02 0.20 8.94
N ARG A 137 3.74 -1.10 9.01
CA ARG A 137 2.38 -1.61 9.18
C ARG A 137 1.71 -1.02 10.42
N TRP A 138 2.38 -1.10 11.57
CA TRP A 138 1.86 -0.57 12.82
C TRP A 138 1.57 0.94 12.74
N PHE A 139 2.47 1.69 12.11
CA PHE A 139 2.28 3.13 11.90
C PHE A 139 1.03 3.41 11.06
N TYR A 140 0.89 2.72 9.91
CA TYR A 140 -0.26 2.92 9.03
C TYR A 140 -1.58 2.44 9.65
N GLU A 141 -1.58 1.33 10.39
CA GLU A 141 -2.76 0.87 11.13
C GLU A 141 -3.24 1.95 12.12
N LYS A 142 -2.33 2.53 12.91
CA LYS A 142 -2.66 3.64 13.82
C LYS A 142 -3.11 4.89 13.08
N TYR A 143 -2.42 5.26 12.00
CA TYR A 143 -2.76 6.42 11.19
C TYR A 143 -4.17 6.31 10.62
N PHE A 144 -4.51 5.17 10.00
CA PHE A 144 -5.83 4.95 9.41
C PHE A 144 -6.92 4.82 10.46
N LEU A 145 -6.62 4.21 11.62
CA LEU A 145 -7.55 4.17 12.75
C LEU A 145 -7.85 5.58 13.26
N LYS A 146 -6.83 6.40 13.53
CA LYS A 146 -6.99 7.81 13.95
C LYS A 146 -7.80 8.59 12.92
N ARG A 147 -7.52 8.40 11.63
CA ARG A 147 -8.24 9.09 10.54
C ARG A 147 -9.71 8.66 10.45
N ALA A 148 -10.01 7.39 10.66
CA ALA A 148 -11.38 6.89 10.72
C ALA A 148 -12.13 7.46 11.93
N LEU A 149 -11.51 7.43 13.12
CA LEU A 149 -12.06 8.04 14.34
C LEU A 149 -12.34 9.53 14.14
N ASN A 150 -11.38 10.30 13.61
CA ASN A 150 -11.56 11.72 13.34
C ASN A 150 -12.71 12.01 12.37
N LYS A 151 -13.00 11.12 11.43
CA LYS A 151 -14.16 11.27 10.54
C LYS A 151 -15.47 10.91 11.22
N ILE A 152 -15.49 9.89 12.06
CA ILE A 152 -16.68 9.55 12.86
C ILE A 152 -16.99 10.72 13.81
N CYS A 153 -16.00 11.22 14.55
CA CYS A 153 -16.16 12.35 15.46
C CYS A 153 -16.65 13.58 14.69
N ARG A 154 -15.99 13.99 13.60
CA ARG A 154 -16.46 15.15 12.81
C ARG A 154 -17.85 14.96 12.21
N GLY A 155 -18.19 13.75 11.77
CA GLY A 155 -19.54 13.44 11.29
C GLY A 155 -20.60 13.45 12.40
N PHE A 156 -20.21 13.13 13.64
CA PHE A 156 -21.06 13.26 14.82
C PHE A 156 -21.25 14.73 15.21
N TRP A 157 -20.17 15.51 15.30
CA TRP A 157 -20.22 16.95 15.60
C TRP A 157 -21.00 17.73 14.54
N ARG A 158 -20.82 17.44 13.24
CA ARG A 158 -21.60 18.05 12.17
C ARG A 158 -23.09 17.74 12.28
N ARG A 159 -23.46 16.47 12.54
CA ARG A 159 -24.87 16.09 12.76
C ARG A 159 -25.47 16.67 14.04
N SER A 160 -24.67 16.82 15.10
CA SER A 160 -25.10 17.49 16.34
C SER A 160 -25.37 18.97 16.08
N LEU A 161 -24.47 19.67 15.38
CA LEU A 161 -24.65 21.07 14.98
C LEU A 161 -25.82 21.26 14.02
N ASP A 162 -25.96 20.38 13.02
CA ASP A 162 -27.09 20.41 12.08
C ASP A 162 -28.41 20.14 12.81
N GLY A 163 -28.45 19.19 13.75
CA GLY A 163 -29.61 18.91 14.59
C GLY A 163 -29.96 20.04 15.55
N VAL A 164 -28.96 20.73 16.12
CA VAL A 164 -29.16 21.97 16.89
C VAL A 164 -29.69 23.08 15.99
N CYS A 165 -29.14 23.27 14.79
CA CYS A 165 -29.64 24.24 13.81
C CYS A 165 -31.08 23.94 13.36
N GLU A 166 -31.45 22.67 13.22
CA GLU A 166 -32.79 22.25 12.83
C GLU A 166 -33.81 22.46 13.97
N GLN A 167 -33.41 22.25 15.24
CA GLN A 167 -34.21 22.64 16.39
C GLN A 167 -34.37 24.17 16.53
N VAL A 168 -33.33 24.93 16.19
CA VAL A 168 -33.33 26.41 16.19
C VAL A 168 -34.31 26.97 15.12
N LYS A 169 -34.44 26.30 13.96
CA LYS A 169 -35.44 26.65 12.93
C LYS A 169 -36.91 26.54 13.39
N HIS A 170 -37.20 25.80 14.47
CA HIS A 170 -38.54 25.63 15.02
C HIS A 170 -38.89 26.59 16.17
N GLY A 171 -38.07 27.62 16.47
CA GLY A 171 -38.55 28.72 17.32
C GLY A 171 -37.52 29.59 18.07
N ILE A 172 -36.22 29.57 17.77
CA ILE A 172 -35.24 30.44 18.45
C ILE A 172 -34.28 31.08 17.44
N PRO A 173 -33.92 32.38 17.52
CA PRO A 173 -33.03 33.01 16.53
C PRO A 173 -31.57 32.52 16.65
N CYS A 174 -30.97 32.19 15.50
CA CYS A 174 -29.60 31.67 15.35
C CYS A 174 -28.53 32.79 15.42
N SER A 175 -28.48 33.58 16.49
CA SER A 175 -27.49 34.69 16.63
C SER A 175 -26.43 34.48 17.71
N ARG A 176 -26.31 33.28 18.32
CA ARG A 176 -25.35 33.05 19.43
C ARG A 176 -24.47 31.79 19.35
N VAL A 177 -24.39 31.09 18.22
CA VAL A 177 -23.55 29.88 18.09
C VAL A 177 -22.25 30.12 17.29
N ALA A 178 -22.01 31.35 16.82
CA ALA A 178 -20.86 31.65 15.97
C ALA A 178 -19.53 31.87 16.71
N ASP A 179 -19.52 32.05 18.04
CA ASP A 179 -18.30 32.51 18.74
C ASP A 179 -17.40 31.39 19.30
N HIS A 180 -17.78 30.11 19.19
CA HIS A 180 -16.96 29.00 19.70
C HIS A 180 -16.09 28.28 18.65
N ALA A 181 -16.17 28.66 17.37
CA ALA A 181 -15.38 28.06 16.29
C ALA A 181 -14.04 28.78 15.99
N ALA A 182 -13.75 29.89 16.67
CA ALA A 182 -12.58 30.73 16.39
C ALA A 182 -11.32 30.41 17.22
N TRP A 183 -11.28 29.29 17.96
CA TRP A 183 -10.19 28.97 18.89
C TRP A 183 -9.34 27.74 18.54
N GLU A 184 -9.18 27.40 17.25
CA GLU A 184 -8.24 26.33 16.83
C GLU A 184 -7.34 26.66 15.62
N ASN A 185 -7.44 27.84 15.01
CA ASN A 185 -6.61 28.22 13.85
C ASN A 185 -5.64 29.39 14.12
N GLY A 186 -4.99 29.39 15.29
CA GLY A 186 -3.93 30.34 15.63
C GLY A 186 -2.61 30.04 14.91
N SER A 187 -2.54 30.31 13.61
CA SER A 187 -1.27 30.48 12.90
C SER A 187 -0.65 31.81 13.31
N HIS A 188 0.38 31.77 14.15
CA HIS A 188 1.25 32.92 14.39
C HIS A 188 2.06 33.22 13.13
N VAL A 189 1.63 34.24 12.39
CA VAL A 189 2.50 35.04 11.52
C VAL A 189 2.69 36.36 12.27
N VAL A 190 3.92 36.66 12.67
CA VAL A 190 4.33 38.00 13.10
C VAL A 190 5.47 38.42 12.19
N SER A 191 5.19 39.42 11.34
CA SER A 191 6.20 40.28 10.73
C SER A 191 5.99 41.69 11.26
N ALA A 192 7.02 42.23 11.89
CA ALA A 192 7.37 43.64 11.94
C ALA A 192 8.89 43.71 12.12
#